data_AF-A0A955NH89-F1
#
_entry.id   AF-A0A955NH89-F1
#
_cell.length_a   1.000
_cell.length_b   1.000
_cell.length_c   1.000
_cell.angle_alpha   90.00
_cell.angle_beta   90.00
_cell.angle_gamma   90.00
#
_symmetry.space_group_name_H-M   'P 1'
#
loop_
_entity.id
_entity.type
_entity.pdbx_description
1 polymer ?
#
loop_
_entity_poly.entity_id
_entity_poly.type
_entity_poly.pdbx_seq_one_letter_code
_entity_poly.pdbx_strand_id
1 'polypeptide(L)'
;MRTPPVILIVFLLVQAGLAGAQDPIEPFHFFDDAEKTIEGQLFEDPLDHEGDVARFNGETWVTWLSFTRGEGERVWIGRHGKNGWIFRKRMTDQPGAYGNPTLTVTKGDDPTLWLSYEFEEGGQWEIYAGELNDRFDVEKKIKISDSPGADIDHRVVAADGGLWVVWQSDREGQFDIVVGK
;
A
#
# COMPACT_ATOMS: atom_id res chain seq x y z
N MET A 1 -27.90 18.56 -4.09
CA MET A 1 -27.26 19.38 -3.04
C MET A 1 -25.80 19.55 -3.44
N ARG A 2 -25.34 20.78 -3.67
CA ARG A 2 -23.93 21.08 -3.99
C ARG A 2 -23.24 21.49 -2.70
N THR A 3 -22.17 20.80 -2.32
CA THR A 3 -21.28 21.18 -1.23
C THR A 3 -20.47 22.42 -1.64
N PRO A 4 -20.28 23.41 -0.77
CA PRO A 4 -19.49 24.58 -1.10
C PRO A 4 -17.98 24.25 -1.01
N PRO A 5 -17.11 24.92 -1.78
CA PRO A 5 -15.68 24.80 -1.57
C PRO A 5 -15.30 25.51 -0.26
N VAL A 6 -14.44 24.88 0.53
CA VAL A 6 -13.77 25.52 1.66
C VAL A 6 -12.62 26.34 1.09
N ILE A 7 -12.72 27.66 1.18
CA ILE A 7 -11.63 28.58 0.83
C ILE A 7 -10.85 28.85 2.10
N LEU A 8 -9.59 28.39 2.16
CA LEU A 8 -8.66 28.82 3.20
C LEU A 8 -7.95 30.09 2.72
N ILE A 9 -8.32 31.25 3.29
CA ILE A 9 -7.59 32.50 3.15
C ILE A 9 -6.76 32.69 4.42
N VAL A 10 -5.43 32.75 4.30
CA VAL A 10 -4.58 33.23 5.40
C VAL A 10 -3.82 34.47 4.94
N PHE A 11 -4.02 35.56 5.67
CA PHE A 11 -3.44 36.87 5.45
C PHE A 11 -1.98 36.93 5.90
N LEU A 12 -1.15 37.58 5.07
CA LEU A 12 0.23 37.94 5.35
C LEU A 12 0.30 39.08 6.39
N LEU A 13 1.19 38.95 7.38
CA LEU A 13 1.65 40.06 8.19
C LEU A 13 2.99 40.55 7.63
N VAL A 14 3.00 41.79 7.15
CA VAL A 14 4.18 42.48 6.61
C VAL A 14 5.02 43.00 7.77
N GLN A 15 6.31 42.67 7.80
CA GLN A 15 7.30 43.43 8.56
C GLN A 15 8.10 44.34 7.61
N ALA A 16 7.94 45.64 7.82
CA ALA A 16 8.79 46.67 7.25
C ALA A 16 10.20 46.58 7.87
N GLY A 17 11.21 46.56 7.01
CA GLY A 17 12.59 46.27 7.39
C GLY A 17 13.33 47.41 8.09
N LEU A 18 14.61 47.15 8.37
CA LEU A 18 15.67 48.15 8.40
C LEU A 18 17.00 47.50 7.99
N ALA A 19 17.78 48.28 7.26
CA ALA A 19 18.83 47.89 6.35
C ALA A 19 20.17 47.51 7.00
N GLY A 20 20.92 46.66 6.28
CA GLY A 20 22.38 46.71 6.24
C GLY A 20 23.08 45.43 6.68
N ALA A 21 23.51 44.61 5.70
CA ALA A 21 24.85 43.99 5.61
C ALA A 21 24.86 42.77 4.68
N GLN A 22 25.93 42.69 3.88
CA GLN A 22 26.39 41.59 3.01
C GLN A 22 25.51 41.29 1.79
N ASP A 23 26.13 41.28 0.60
CA ASP A 23 25.52 40.70 -0.59
C ASP A 23 25.08 39.27 -0.23
N PRO A 24 23.78 38.96 -0.21
CA PRO A 24 23.35 37.62 0.07
C PRO A 24 23.86 36.77 -1.08
N ILE A 25 24.62 35.71 -0.77
CA ILE A 25 24.55 34.51 -1.59
C ILE A 25 23.05 34.21 -1.64
N GLU A 26 22.39 34.47 -2.77
CA GLU A 26 21.00 34.06 -2.90
C GLU A 26 21.01 32.56 -2.62
N PRO A 27 20.34 32.09 -1.56
CA PRO A 27 20.16 30.67 -1.40
C PRO A 27 19.28 30.29 -2.60
N PHE A 28 19.89 29.64 -3.58
CA PHE A 28 19.19 29.04 -4.71
C PHE A 28 18.36 27.89 -4.16
N HIS A 29 17.24 28.25 -3.52
CA HIS A 29 16.11 27.37 -3.35
C HIS A 29 15.50 27.24 -4.74
N PHE A 30 15.92 26.22 -5.49
CA PHE A 30 14.98 25.56 -6.38
C PHE A 30 13.91 24.98 -5.46
N PHE A 31 12.91 25.79 -5.11
CA PHE A 31 11.62 25.23 -4.80
C PHE A 31 11.24 24.46 -6.06
N ASP A 32 11.24 23.14 -5.94
CA ASP A 32 10.53 22.27 -6.87
C ASP A 32 9.18 22.93 -7.17
N ASP A 33 8.69 22.90 -8.41
CA ASP A 33 7.38 23.45 -8.77
C ASP A 33 6.33 22.87 -7.81
N ALA A 34 5.99 23.61 -6.75
CA ALA A 34 5.49 23.02 -5.51
C ALA A 34 4.02 22.61 -5.58
N GLU A 35 3.36 22.77 -6.72
CA GLU A 35 1.92 22.59 -6.82
C GLU A 35 1.56 21.87 -8.13
N LYS A 36 1.92 20.60 -8.21
CA LYS A 36 1.21 19.67 -9.10
C LYS A 36 0.04 19.05 -8.34
N THR A 37 -1.15 19.56 -8.60
CA THR A 37 -2.39 18.90 -8.18
C THR A 37 -2.60 17.65 -9.03
N ILE A 38 -2.75 16.50 -8.37
CA ILE A 38 -3.18 15.26 -9.00
C ILE A 38 -4.62 15.02 -8.57
N GLU A 39 -5.53 14.88 -9.53
CA GLU A 39 -6.91 14.49 -9.23
C GLU A 39 -6.94 13.02 -8.79
N GLY A 40 -7.34 12.79 -7.54
CA GLY A 40 -7.63 11.45 -7.02
C GLY A 40 -9.09 11.08 -7.28
N GLN A 41 -9.35 9.84 -7.66
CA GLN A 41 -10.69 9.28 -7.72
C GLN A 41 -10.93 8.44 -6.46
N LEU A 42 -12.03 8.70 -5.74
CA LEU A 42 -12.47 7.80 -4.69
C LEU A 42 -12.89 6.46 -5.32
N PHE A 43 -12.51 5.36 -4.68
CA PHE A 43 -13.03 4.05 -5.06
C PHE A 43 -14.56 3.99 -4.91
N GLU A 44 -15.19 3.09 -5.66
CA GLU A 44 -16.65 3.00 -5.76
C GLU A 44 -17.30 2.62 -4.43
N ASP A 45 -16.64 1.76 -3.65
CA ASP A 45 -17.11 1.32 -2.34
C ASP A 45 -16.39 2.13 -1.23
N PRO A 46 -17.13 2.86 -0.37
CA PRO A 46 -16.53 3.60 0.74
C PRO A 46 -15.91 2.69 1.82
N LEU A 47 -16.13 1.38 1.75
CA LEU A 47 -15.52 0.39 2.63
C LEU A 47 -14.26 -0.25 2.04
N ASP A 48 -13.87 0.15 0.82
CA ASP A 48 -12.58 -0.23 0.26
C ASP A 48 -11.48 0.62 0.91
N HIS A 49 -10.46 -0.05 1.46
CA HIS A 49 -9.37 0.59 2.20
C HIS A 49 -8.09 -0.23 2.10
N GLU A 50 -7.00 0.32 2.65
CA GLU A 50 -5.69 -0.34 2.74
C GLU A 50 -5.24 -0.97 1.42
N GLY A 51 -4.84 -0.11 0.48
CA GLY A 51 -4.45 -0.51 -0.87
C GLY A 51 -2.97 -0.36 -1.15
N ASP A 52 -2.51 -1.12 -2.13
CA ASP A 52 -1.16 -1.06 -2.69
C ASP A 52 -1.20 -1.13 -4.22
N VAL A 53 -0.13 -0.68 -4.88
CA VAL A 53 -0.03 -0.56 -6.33
C VAL A 53 1.32 -1.06 -6.85
N ALA A 54 1.28 -1.87 -7.91
CA ALA A 54 2.48 -2.35 -8.59
C ALA A 54 2.37 -2.24 -10.11
N ARG A 55 3.51 -2.10 -10.78
CA ARG A 55 3.61 -2.15 -12.24
C ARG A 55 4.04 -3.55 -12.66
N PHE A 56 3.22 -4.25 -13.43
CA PHE A 56 3.49 -5.61 -13.89
C PHE A 56 3.04 -5.78 -15.34
N ASN A 57 3.89 -6.35 -16.21
CA ASN A 57 3.64 -6.53 -17.64
C ASN A 57 3.11 -5.29 -18.38
N GLY A 58 3.65 -4.11 -18.05
CA GLY A 58 3.24 -2.86 -18.68
C GLY A 58 1.84 -2.39 -18.27
N GLU A 59 1.32 -2.89 -17.15
CA GLU A 59 0.03 -2.50 -16.59
C GLU A 59 0.15 -2.16 -15.11
N THR A 60 -0.75 -1.30 -14.64
CA THR A 60 -0.81 -0.89 -13.23
C THR A 60 -1.87 -1.72 -12.54
N TRP A 61 -1.44 -2.47 -11.53
CA TRP A 61 -2.24 -3.35 -10.72
C TRP A 61 -2.42 -2.75 -9.35
N VAL A 62 -3.62 -2.85 -8.82
CA VAL A 62 -3.96 -2.39 -7.48
C VAL A 62 -4.49 -3.57 -6.67
N THR A 63 -4.11 -3.64 -5.40
CA THR A 63 -4.70 -4.53 -4.41
C THR A 63 -5.32 -3.70 -3.29
N TRP A 64 -6.35 -4.21 -2.64
CA TRP A 64 -7.03 -3.53 -1.54
C TRP A 64 -7.84 -4.48 -0.67
N LEU A 65 -8.24 -4.01 0.50
CA LEU A 65 -9.25 -4.64 1.34
C LEU A 65 -10.63 -4.06 1.07
N SER A 66 -11.64 -4.92 1.12
CA SER A 66 -13.04 -4.55 0.99
C SER A 66 -13.83 -5.17 2.14
N PHE A 67 -14.34 -4.32 3.03
CA PHE A 67 -15.08 -4.76 4.20
C PHE A 67 -16.54 -5.01 3.89
N THR A 68 -17.05 -6.18 4.26
CA THR A 68 -18.48 -6.47 4.24
C THR A 68 -19.01 -6.57 5.67
N ARG A 69 -19.96 -5.70 6.02
CA ARG A 69 -20.52 -5.63 7.37
C ARG A 69 -21.14 -6.97 7.78
N GLY A 70 -20.66 -7.52 8.89
CA GLY A 70 -21.13 -8.80 9.44
C GLY A 70 -20.45 -10.03 8.82
N GLU A 71 -19.59 -9.84 7.81
CA GLU A 71 -18.83 -10.93 7.18
C GLU A 71 -17.32 -10.79 7.40
N GLY A 72 -16.77 -9.57 7.31
CA GLY A 72 -15.33 -9.30 7.46
C GLY A 72 -14.69 -8.75 6.18
N GLU A 73 -13.36 -8.75 6.16
CA GLU A 73 -12.52 -8.27 5.07
C GLU A 73 -12.37 -9.29 3.94
N ARG A 74 -12.06 -8.79 2.75
CA ARG A 74 -11.65 -9.58 1.59
C ARG A 74 -10.52 -8.87 0.87
N VAL A 75 -9.54 -9.63 0.42
CA VAL A 75 -8.47 -9.11 -0.44
C VAL A 75 -8.92 -9.14 -1.89
N TRP A 76 -8.71 -8.03 -2.59
CA TRP A 76 -9.03 -7.88 -4.01
C TRP A 76 -7.81 -7.43 -4.79
N ILE A 77 -7.75 -7.82 -6.06
CA ILE A 77 -6.81 -7.28 -7.04
C ILE A 77 -7.58 -6.77 -8.26
N GLY A 78 -7.03 -5.78 -8.95
CA GLY A 78 -7.68 -5.20 -10.11
C GLY A 78 -6.79 -4.30 -10.97
N ARG A 79 -7.35 -3.92 -12.12
CA ARG A 79 -6.83 -2.90 -13.03
C ARG A 79 -7.93 -1.90 -13.33
N HIS A 80 -7.67 -0.63 -13.06
CA HIS A 80 -8.60 0.45 -13.34
C HIS A 80 -8.24 1.15 -14.66
N GLY A 81 -9.24 1.33 -15.54
CA GLY A 81 -9.12 2.09 -16.78
C GLY A 81 -9.79 3.46 -16.67
N LYS A 82 -9.82 4.22 -17.77
CA LYS A 82 -10.44 5.55 -17.79
C LYS A 82 -11.94 5.55 -17.45
N ASN A 83 -12.63 4.44 -17.73
CA ASN A 83 -14.09 4.33 -17.61
C ASN A 83 -14.53 3.30 -16.54
N GLY A 84 -13.66 2.98 -15.59
CA GLY A 84 -13.93 1.95 -14.57
C GLY A 84 -12.99 0.75 -14.66
N TRP A 85 -13.35 -0.31 -13.95
CA TRP A 85 -12.58 -1.57 -13.89
C TRP A 85 -12.44 -2.26 -15.24
N ILE A 86 -11.21 -2.53 -15.65
CA ILE A 86 -10.88 -3.42 -16.77
C ILE A 86 -10.85 -4.88 -16.29
N PHE A 87 -10.39 -5.09 -15.06
CA PHE A 87 -10.32 -6.38 -14.40
C PHE A 87 -10.46 -6.18 -12.89
N ARG A 88 -11.17 -7.09 -12.24
CA ARG A 88 -11.27 -7.15 -10.78
C ARG A 88 -11.49 -8.61 -10.38
N LYS A 89 -10.75 -9.07 -9.37
CA LYS A 89 -10.84 -10.43 -8.85
C LYS A 89 -10.68 -10.44 -7.34
N ARG A 90 -11.50 -11.24 -6.68
CA ARG A 90 -11.36 -11.53 -5.25
C ARG A 90 -10.26 -12.56 -5.07
N MET A 91 -9.32 -12.29 -4.16
CA MET A 91 -8.13 -13.11 -3.92
C MET A 91 -8.28 -14.07 -2.75
N THR A 92 -9.30 -13.87 -1.91
CA THR A 92 -9.64 -14.75 -0.79
C THR A 92 -10.95 -15.49 -1.04
N ASP A 93 -11.03 -16.74 -0.61
CA ASP A 93 -12.23 -17.57 -0.80
C ASP A 93 -13.35 -17.20 0.17
N GLN A 94 -12.97 -16.86 1.41
CA GLN A 94 -13.87 -16.52 2.51
C GLN A 94 -13.52 -15.15 3.09
N PRO A 95 -14.52 -14.42 3.61
CA PRO A 95 -14.25 -13.22 4.40
C PRO A 95 -13.55 -13.57 5.72
N GLY A 96 -12.82 -12.63 6.30
CA GLY A 96 -12.06 -12.84 7.52
C GLY A 96 -11.37 -11.57 8.01
N ALA A 97 -10.48 -11.67 8.99
CA ALA A 97 -9.63 -10.57 9.41
C ALA A 97 -8.35 -10.60 8.55
N TYR A 98 -8.35 -9.83 7.46
CA TYR A 98 -7.20 -9.65 6.58
C TYR A 98 -6.63 -8.24 6.76
N GLY A 99 -5.33 -8.08 6.56
CA GLY A 99 -4.61 -6.82 6.71
C GLY A 99 -3.56 -6.61 5.61
N ASN A 100 -3.20 -5.35 5.38
CA ASN A 100 -1.97 -4.93 4.68
C ASN A 100 -1.66 -5.66 3.36
N PRO A 101 -2.61 -5.77 2.41
CA PRO A 101 -2.34 -6.45 1.16
C PRO A 101 -1.29 -5.68 0.35
N THR A 102 -0.23 -6.38 -0.07
CA THR A 102 0.93 -5.79 -0.75
C THR A 102 1.26 -6.59 -2.01
N LEU A 103 1.42 -5.89 -3.14
CA LEU A 103 1.89 -6.44 -4.41
C LEU A 103 3.40 -6.30 -4.53
N THR A 104 4.07 -7.32 -5.04
CA THR A 104 5.51 -7.26 -5.29
C THR A 104 5.86 -7.94 -6.60
N VAL A 105 6.73 -7.31 -7.40
CA VAL A 105 7.13 -7.83 -8.70
C VAL A 105 8.59 -8.25 -8.66
N THR A 106 8.87 -9.51 -8.97
CA THR A 106 10.25 -9.98 -9.15
C THR A 106 10.85 -9.43 -10.43
N LYS A 107 12.17 -9.25 -10.43
CA LYS A 107 12.93 -8.78 -11.61
C LYS A 107 13.52 -9.99 -12.33
N GLY A 108 13.65 -9.89 -13.65
CA GLY A 108 14.27 -10.93 -14.49
C GLY A 108 13.62 -11.02 -15.86
N ASP A 109 14.04 -12.02 -16.63
CA ASP A 109 13.46 -12.33 -17.95
C ASP A 109 12.02 -12.84 -17.86
N ASP A 110 11.65 -13.38 -16.70
CA ASP A 110 10.30 -13.86 -16.38
C ASP A 110 9.85 -13.22 -15.04
N PRO A 111 9.35 -11.98 -15.06
CA PRO A 111 8.88 -11.32 -13.87
C PRO A 111 7.61 -12.00 -13.36
N THR A 112 7.52 -12.16 -12.04
CA THR A 112 6.37 -12.74 -11.35
C THR A 112 5.71 -11.67 -10.49
N LEU A 113 4.38 -11.62 -10.48
CA LEU A 113 3.61 -10.82 -9.52
C LEU A 113 3.28 -11.67 -8.29
N TRP A 114 3.61 -11.15 -7.12
CA TRP A 114 3.32 -11.73 -5.83
C TRP A 114 2.27 -10.91 -5.10
N LEU A 115 1.41 -11.59 -4.34
CA LEU A 115 0.52 -10.98 -3.36
C LEU A 115 0.92 -11.47 -1.98
N SER A 116 1.13 -10.53 -1.06
CA SER A 116 1.27 -10.81 0.37
C SER A 116 0.18 -10.09 1.17
N TYR A 117 -0.20 -10.65 2.30
CA TYR A 117 -1.23 -10.09 3.18
C TYR A 117 -1.09 -10.68 4.59
N GLU A 118 -1.66 -9.99 5.56
CA GLU A 118 -1.81 -10.43 6.94
C GLU A 118 -3.16 -11.12 7.09
N PHE A 119 -3.22 -12.15 7.92
CA PHE A 119 -4.48 -12.85 8.22
C PHE A 119 -4.49 -13.36 9.65
N GLU A 120 -5.60 -13.10 10.35
CA GLU A 120 -5.82 -13.66 11.70
C GLU A 120 -6.27 -15.13 11.60
N GLU A 121 -5.37 -16.04 11.98
CA GLU A 121 -5.64 -17.48 12.05
C GLU A 121 -5.49 -17.96 13.50
N GLY A 122 -6.60 -18.41 14.10
CA GLY A 122 -6.57 -18.98 15.46
C GLY A 122 -6.24 -17.96 16.56
N GLY A 123 -6.55 -16.69 16.35
CA GLY A 123 -6.27 -15.60 17.30
C GLY A 123 -4.86 -15.01 17.18
N GLN A 124 -4.11 -15.38 16.15
CA GLN A 124 -2.78 -14.84 15.86
C GLN A 124 -2.75 -14.24 14.47
N TRP A 125 -2.11 -13.08 14.34
CA TRP A 125 -1.86 -12.44 13.05
C TRP A 125 -0.63 -13.05 12.41
N GLU A 126 -0.77 -13.47 11.16
CA GLU A 126 0.27 -14.17 10.43
C GLU A 126 0.41 -13.58 9.03
N ILE A 127 1.64 -13.60 8.51
CA ILE A 127 1.96 -13.07 7.18
C ILE A 127 1.96 -14.21 6.19
N TYR A 128 1.25 -14.02 5.09
CA TYR A 128 1.23 -14.94 3.96
C TYR A 128 1.71 -14.26 2.68
N ALA A 129 2.34 -15.03 1.80
CA ALA A 129 2.63 -14.62 0.44
C ALA A 129 2.28 -15.72 -0.55
N GLY A 130 2.01 -15.34 -1.79
CA GLY A 130 1.82 -16.29 -2.87
C GLY A 130 2.05 -15.68 -4.23
N GLU A 131 2.63 -16.49 -5.10
CA GLU A 131 2.80 -16.20 -6.52
C GLU A 131 1.45 -16.21 -7.24
N LEU A 132 1.21 -15.19 -8.06
CA LEU A 132 0.05 -15.09 -8.92
C LEU A 132 0.38 -15.65 -10.31
N ASN A 133 -0.38 -16.63 -10.76
CA ASN A 133 -0.25 -17.12 -12.13
C ASN A 133 -0.91 -16.19 -13.16
N ASP A 134 -0.87 -16.61 -14.43
CA ASP A 134 -1.47 -15.89 -15.57
C ASP A 134 -2.99 -15.62 -15.42
N ARG A 135 -3.67 -16.36 -14.55
CA ARG A 135 -5.10 -16.18 -14.24
C ARG A 135 -5.33 -15.37 -12.96
N PHE A 136 -4.25 -14.90 -12.34
CA PHE A 136 -4.21 -14.23 -11.06
C PHE A 136 -4.82 -15.11 -9.95
N ASP A 137 -4.60 -16.42 -10.01
CA ASP A 137 -4.83 -17.32 -8.88
C ASP A 137 -3.54 -17.42 -8.06
N VAL A 138 -3.67 -17.55 -6.74
CA VAL A 138 -2.53 -17.83 -5.86
C VAL A 138 -2.15 -19.30 -6.00
N GLU A 139 -1.02 -19.61 -6.65
CA GLU A 139 -0.63 -21.02 -6.89
C GLU A 139 -0.12 -21.72 -5.64
N LYS A 140 0.59 -20.99 -4.77
CA LYS A 140 1.17 -21.52 -3.55
C LYS A 140 1.12 -20.46 -2.46
N LYS A 141 0.25 -20.67 -1.46
CA LYS A 141 0.22 -19.87 -0.23
C LYS A 141 1.36 -20.33 0.68
N ILE A 142 2.24 -19.39 1.01
CA ILE A 142 3.39 -19.58 1.90
C ILE A 142 3.09 -18.78 3.16
N LYS A 143 3.12 -19.44 4.31
CA LYS A 143 3.12 -18.78 5.62
C LYS A 143 4.57 -18.34 5.89
N ILE A 144 4.80 -17.04 6.06
CA ILE A 144 6.13 -16.45 6.22
C ILE A 144 6.53 -16.41 7.69
N SER A 145 5.57 -16.14 8.57
CA SER A 145 5.74 -16.10 10.01
C SER A 145 5.14 -17.35 10.67
N ASP A 146 5.61 -17.72 11.86
CA ASP A 146 5.04 -18.83 12.63
C ASP A 146 5.19 -18.63 14.15
N SER A 147 5.22 -17.37 14.56
CA SER A 147 5.59 -17.01 15.90
C SER A 147 4.39 -16.98 16.86
N PRO A 148 4.58 -17.14 18.19
CA PRO A 148 3.46 -17.23 19.12
C PRO A 148 2.72 -15.91 19.38
N GLY A 149 3.12 -14.80 18.74
CA GLY A 149 2.48 -13.49 18.85
C GLY A 149 2.10 -12.94 17.48
N ALA A 150 1.49 -11.76 17.47
CA ALA A 150 1.03 -11.10 16.25
C ALA A 150 2.22 -10.70 15.34
N ASP A 151 2.17 -11.12 14.09
CA ASP A 151 3.07 -10.71 13.01
C ASP A 151 2.32 -9.77 12.05
N ILE A 152 2.67 -8.49 12.06
CA ILE A 152 1.92 -7.39 11.42
C ILE A 152 2.84 -6.34 10.76
N ASP A 153 2.24 -5.38 10.07
CA ASP A 153 2.89 -4.24 9.40
C ASP A 153 4.01 -4.67 8.44
N HIS A 154 3.80 -5.77 7.70
CA HIS A 154 4.84 -6.29 6.82
C HIS A 154 5.12 -5.36 5.62
N ARG A 155 6.37 -5.39 5.16
CA ARG A 155 6.83 -4.76 3.92
C ARG A 155 7.64 -5.77 3.12
N VAL A 156 7.46 -5.76 1.80
CA VAL A 156 8.06 -6.73 0.90
C VAL A 156 8.83 -6.02 -0.20
N VAL A 157 9.98 -6.57 -0.56
CA VAL A 157 10.73 -6.18 -1.75
C VAL A 157 11.23 -7.42 -2.48
N ALA A 158 11.22 -7.39 -3.80
CA ALA A 158 11.91 -8.42 -4.58
C ALA A 158 13.41 -8.12 -4.67
N ALA A 159 14.23 -9.16 -4.46
CA ALA A 159 15.68 -9.11 -4.65
C ALA A 159 16.17 -10.37 -5.36
N ASP A 160 17.48 -10.48 -5.57
CA ASP A 160 18.07 -11.64 -6.23
C ASP A 160 17.78 -12.92 -5.44
N GLY A 161 17.08 -13.84 -6.11
CA GLY A 161 16.71 -15.14 -5.57
C GLY A 161 15.51 -15.12 -4.60
N GLY A 162 14.61 -14.12 -4.67
CA GLY A 162 13.30 -14.21 -4.02
C GLY A 162 12.75 -12.89 -3.49
N LEU A 163 11.87 -13.00 -2.49
CA LEU A 163 11.34 -11.86 -1.76
C LEU A 163 12.17 -11.66 -0.48
N TRP A 164 12.26 -10.42 -0.02
CA TRP A 164 12.63 -10.10 1.35
C TRP A 164 11.43 -9.48 2.02
N VAL A 165 11.14 -9.94 3.23
CA VAL A 165 9.99 -9.49 4.01
C VAL A 165 10.52 -8.98 5.35
N VAL A 166 10.11 -7.79 5.74
CA VAL A 166 10.33 -7.25 7.09
C VAL A 166 8.97 -7.02 7.74
N TRP A 167 8.84 -7.29 9.03
CA TRP A 167 7.59 -7.12 9.76
C TRP A 167 7.82 -6.84 11.24
N GLN A 168 6.75 -6.42 11.92
CA GLN A 168 6.71 -6.30 13.37
C GLN A 168 6.17 -7.59 13.97
N SER A 169 6.84 -8.10 15.00
CA SER A 169 6.50 -9.36 15.63
C SER A 169 6.36 -9.21 17.13
N ASP A 170 5.20 -9.58 17.68
CA ASP A 170 4.99 -9.62 19.12
C ASP A 170 5.76 -10.79 19.75
N ARG A 171 6.66 -10.45 20.66
CA ARG A 171 7.52 -11.34 21.43
C ARG A 171 7.25 -11.07 22.91
N GLU A 172 6.23 -11.75 23.45
CA GLU A 172 5.85 -11.66 24.87
C GLU A 172 5.43 -10.24 25.32
N GLY A 173 4.73 -9.50 24.45
CA GLY A 173 4.23 -8.15 24.71
C GLY A 173 5.13 -7.03 24.22
N GLN A 174 6.25 -7.36 23.56
CA GLN A 174 7.17 -6.42 22.93
C GLN A 174 7.18 -6.64 21.41
N PHE A 175 7.00 -5.58 20.63
CA PHE A 175 7.16 -5.65 19.19
C PHE A 175 8.64 -5.48 18.81
N ASP A 176 9.15 -6.48 18.08
CA ASP A 176 10.48 -6.49 17.47
C ASP A 176 10.39 -6.43 15.94
N ILE A 177 11.45 -5.94 15.29
CA ILE A 177 11.55 -5.96 13.82
C ILE A 177 12.24 -7.24 13.38
N VAL A 178 11.54 -8.05 12.58
CA VAL A 178 12.03 -9.33 12.04
C VAL A 178 12.17 -9.22 10.53
N VAL A 179 13.15 -9.94 9.98
CA VAL A 179 13.37 -10.04 8.54
C VAL A 179 13.44 -11.51 8.12
N GLY A 180 12.84 -11.82 6.98
CA GLY A 180 12.80 -13.14 6.36
C GLY A 180 13.00 -13.06 4.85
N LYS A 181 13.33 -14.20 4.24
CA LYS A 181 13.53 -14.36 2.80
C LYS A 181 12.73 -15.55 2.28
#